data_AF-A0A7S1BP84-F1
#
_entry.id   AF-A0A7S1BP84-F1
#
_cell.length_a   1.000
_cell.length_b   1.000
_cell.length_c   1.000
_cell.angle_alpha   90.00
_cell.angle_beta   90.00
_cell.angle_gamma   90.00
#
_symmetry.space_group_name_H-M   'P 1'
#
loop_
_entity.id
_entity.type
_entity.pdbx_description
1 polymer ?
#
loop_
_entity_poly.entity_id
_entity_poly.type
_entity_poly.pdbx_seq_one_letter_code
_entity_poly.pdbx_strand_id
1 'polypeptide(L)'
;MRKLRLKEKLKASINSNPTSKATSDISKYIKELKDLQQRLNILGKAVKFHYDTLSKRTKVRSKTIKKLGKLAENTPLEDYISNSMKAPYSAYSRVSSNMDLRTNKSLYNFFHDVVMYVDEWRNLINKFASLTVPQMQEFLIEVDHYNSKLNFWEQRNKDMGKKEKFEGMVKDKLKRNKIKLSIAQKYYDDASARCALFMKEVTERAWVDLLPVVVKVIEMDANYHGKLICTKFVN
;
A
#
# COMPACT_ATOMS: atom_id res chain seq x y z
N MET A 1 -5.21 -16.55 2.38
CA MET A 1 -4.07 -17.15 1.65
C MET A 1 -3.16 -16.17 0.87
N ARG A 2 -3.43 -14.84 0.78
CA ARG A 2 -2.54 -13.88 0.06
C ARG A 2 -1.64 -12.98 0.94
N LYS A 3 -1.96 -12.79 2.24
CA LYS A 3 -1.22 -11.89 3.16
C LYS A 3 0.26 -12.27 3.37
N LEU A 4 0.61 -13.56 3.25
CA LEU A 4 1.99 -14.05 3.42
C LEU A 4 2.89 -13.65 2.23
N ARG A 5 2.35 -13.59 1.02
CA ARG A 5 3.15 -13.45 -0.21
C ARG A 5 3.83 -12.10 -0.35
N LEU A 6 3.17 -10.99 0.02
CA LEU A 6 3.74 -9.65 -0.15
C LEU A 6 4.91 -9.42 0.82
N LYS A 7 4.71 -9.77 2.10
CA LYS A 7 5.72 -9.62 3.15
C LYS A 7 6.93 -10.51 2.90
N GLU A 8 6.72 -11.74 2.43
CA GLU A 8 7.80 -12.68 2.10
C GLU A 8 8.59 -12.23 0.87
N LYS A 9 7.91 -11.77 -0.19
CA LYS A 9 8.57 -11.25 -1.39
C LYS A 9 9.38 -10.00 -1.11
N LEU A 10 8.83 -9.08 -0.31
CA LEU A 10 9.55 -7.88 0.11
C LEU A 10 10.77 -8.22 0.95
N LYS A 11 10.64 -9.13 1.90
CA LYS A 11 11.79 -9.64 2.66
C LYS A 11 12.82 -10.29 1.73
N ALA A 12 12.40 -11.10 0.76
CA ALA A 12 13.29 -11.74 -0.20
C ALA A 12 14.03 -10.72 -1.07
N SER A 13 13.34 -9.69 -1.56
CA SER A 13 13.94 -8.61 -2.37
C SER A 13 14.89 -7.72 -1.57
N ILE A 14 14.66 -7.56 -0.26
CA ILE A 14 15.57 -6.81 0.63
C ILE A 14 16.82 -7.65 0.95
N ASN A 15 16.66 -8.97 1.06
CA ASN A 15 17.73 -9.89 1.44
C ASN A 15 18.57 -10.39 0.25
N SER A 16 18.14 -10.16 -0.99
CA SER A 16 18.93 -10.51 -2.18
C SER A 16 20.14 -9.58 -2.29
N ASN A 17 21.35 -10.14 -2.43
CA ASN A 17 22.57 -9.36 -2.69
C ASN A 17 22.47 -8.65 -4.05
N PRO A 18 22.44 -7.31 -4.09
CA PRO A 18 22.37 -6.61 -5.36
C PRO A 18 23.71 -6.68 -6.10
N THR A 19 23.68 -7.05 -7.38
CA THR A 19 24.83 -6.90 -8.29
C THR A 19 25.02 -5.42 -8.61
N SER A 20 26.21 -4.88 -8.32
CA SER A 20 26.52 -3.45 -8.12
C SER A 20 26.45 -2.51 -9.34
N LYS A 21 25.61 -2.76 -10.34
CA LYS A 21 25.72 -2.07 -11.65
C LYS A 21 24.53 -1.25 -12.13
N ALA A 22 23.57 -0.91 -11.27
CA ALA A 22 22.43 -0.08 -11.68
C ALA A 22 22.03 0.98 -10.64
N THR A 23 22.91 1.96 -10.39
CA THR A 23 22.53 3.26 -9.82
C THR A 23 21.97 4.19 -10.89
N SER A 24 21.14 3.69 -11.81
CA SER A 24 20.37 4.56 -12.71
C SER A 24 19.24 5.21 -11.93
N ASP A 25 19.40 6.50 -11.70
CA ASP A 25 18.42 7.49 -11.25
C ASP A 25 17.45 7.06 -10.12
N ILE A 26 17.99 6.84 -8.92
CA ILE A 26 17.21 6.65 -7.67
C ILE A 26 16.14 7.73 -7.47
N SER A 27 16.38 8.95 -7.98
CA SER A 27 15.42 10.04 -7.91
C SER A 27 14.11 9.68 -8.64
N LYS A 28 14.20 8.99 -9.79
CA LYS A 28 13.06 8.48 -10.55
C LYS A 28 12.27 7.48 -9.72
N TYR A 29 12.93 6.50 -9.11
CA TYR A 29 12.27 5.50 -8.27
C TYR A 29 11.61 6.11 -7.03
N ILE A 30 12.23 7.09 -6.38
CA ILE A 30 11.62 7.84 -5.27
C ILE A 30 10.35 8.55 -5.74
N LYS A 31 10.37 9.17 -6.93
CA LYS A 31 9.20 9.84 -7.50
C LYS A 31 8.07 8.86 -7.78
N GLU A 32 8.36 7.73 -8.41
CA GLU A 32 7.38 6.67 -8.69
C GLU A 32 6.80 6.07 -7.41
N LEU A 33 7.62 5.84 -6.39
CA LEU A 33 7.18 5.37 -5.08
C LEU A 33 6.21 6.37 -4.43
N LYS A 34 6.54 7.67 -4.43
CA LYS A 34 5.66 8.72 -3.88
C LYS A 34 4.32 8.77 -4.61
N ASP A 35 4.35 8.66 -5.94
CA ASP A 35 3.14 8.61 -6.76
C ASP A 35 2.29 7.37 -6.44
N LEU A 36 2.91 6.19 -6.29
CA LEU A 36 2.21 4.98 -5.84
C LEU A 36 1.59 5.16 -4.46
N GLN A 37 2.31 5.72 -3.48
CA GLN A 37 1.79 6.00 -2.14
C GLN A 37 0.57 6.92 -2.19
N GLN A 38 0.60 7.96 -3.03
CA GLN A 38 -0.54 8.85 -3.24
C GLN A 38 -1.73 8.11 -3.85
N ARG A 39 -1.51 7.32 -4.91
CA ARG A 39 -2.57 6.51 -5.55
C ARG A 39 -3.18 5.50 -4.58
N LEU A 40 -2.39 4.83 -3.75
CA LEU A 40 -2.87 3.91 -2.71
C LEU A 40 -3.67 4.62 -1.62
N ASN A 41 -3.29 5.84 -1.26
CA ASN A 41 -4.08 6.64 -0.34
C ASN A 41 -5.44 7.02 -0.92
N ILE A 42 -5.50 7.42 -2.19
CA ILE A 42 -6.75 7.71 -2.91
C ILE A 42 -7.62 6.46 -2.97
N LEU A 43 -7.06 5.33 -3.39
CA LEU A 43 -7.77 4.05 -3.46
C LEU A 43 -8.32 3.64 -2.09
N GLY A 44 -7.48 3.69 -1.04
CA GLY A 44 -7.87 3.35 0.33
C GLY A 44 -9.04 4.19 0.84
N LYS A 45 -9.03 5.51 0.55
CA LYS A 45 -10.15 6.40 0.86
C LYS A 45 -11.40 6.03 0.07
N ALA A 46 -11.27 5.76 -1.23
CA ALA A 46 -12.39 5.43 -2.10
C ALA A 46 -13.08 4.11 -1.70
N VAL A 47 -12.33 3.02 -1.48
CA VAL A 47 -12.91 1.73 -1.10
C VAL A 47 -13.56 1.78 0.29
N LYS A 48 -12.96 2.53 1.23
CA LYS A 48 -13.54 2.73 2.56
C LYS A 48 -14.83 3.54 2.49
N PHE A 49 -14.82 4.66 1.76
CA PHE A 49 -16.02 5.48 1.55
C PHE A 49 -17.15 4.68 0.90
N HIS A 50 -16.81 3.84 -0.08
CA HIS A 50 -17.78 2.97 -0.73
C HIS A 50 -18.40 1.96 0.25
N TYR A 51 -17.57 1.27 1.04
CA TYR A 51 -18.03 0.38 2.12
C TYR A 51 -18.97 1.10 3.11
N ASP A 52 -18.55 2.27 3.62
CA ASP A 52 -19.32 3.05 4.59
C ASP A 52 -20.69 3.47 4.01
N THR A 53 -20.70 3.85 2.72
CA THR A 53 -21.92 4.23 2.00
C THR A 53 -22.88 3.06 1.88
N LEU A 54 -22.41 1.87 1.47
CA LEU A 54 -23.25 0.69 1.34
C LEU A 54 -23.75 0.16 2.70
N SER A 55 -22.89 0.22 3.73
CA SER A 55 -23.26 -0.11 5.11
C SER A 55 -24.36 0.82 5.62
N LYS A 56 -24.21 2.14 5.41
CA LYS A 56 -25.24 3.12 5.76
C LYS A 56 -26.54 2.87 5.01
N ARG A 57 -26.48 2.63 3.70
CA ARG A 57 -27.65 2.32 2.86
C ARG A 57 -28.41 1.10 3.38
N THR A 58 -27.70 0.04 3.76
CA THR A 58 -28.29 -1.18 4.33
C THR A 58 -29.05 -0.87 5.63
N LYS A 59 -28.42 -0.12 6.55
CA LYS A 59 -29.06 0.30 7.81
C LYS A 59 -30.31 1.17 7.57
N VAL A 60 -30.26 2.08 6.60
CA VAL A 60 -31.41 2.94 6.24
C VAL A 60 -32.54 2.08 5.69
N ARG A 61 -32.25 1.15 4.76
CA ARG A 61 -33.25 0.20 4.22
C ARG A 61 -33.97 -0.54 5.34
N SER A 62 -33.25 -1.19 6.25
CA SER A 62 -33.85 -1.95 7.36
C SER A 62 -34.72 -1.07 8.27
N LYS A 63 -34.33 0.19 8.52
CA LYS A 63 -35.17 1.16 9.26
C LYS A 63 -36.45 1.53 8.51
N THR A 64 -36.37 1.76 7.20
CA THR A 64 -37.53 2.06 6.36
C THR A 64 -38.55 0.92 6.39
N ILE A 65 -38.10 -0.33 6.27
CA ILE A 65 -38.99 -1.49 6.33
C ILE A 65 -39.69 -1.60 7.69
N LYS A 66 -38.96 -1.36 8.79
CA LYS A 66 -39.58 -1.34 10.12
C LYS A 66 -40.67 -0.26 10.22
N LYS A 67 -40.43 0.92 9.66
CA LYS A 67 -41.44 2.00 9.64
C LYS A 67 -42.64 1.66 8.75
N LEU A 68 -42.42 1.04 7.59
CA LEU A 68 -43.49 0.57 6.72
C LEU A 68 -44.32 -0.52 7.39
N GLY A 69 -43.66 -1.45 8.10
CA GLY A 69 -44.34 -2.46 8.92
C GLY A 69 -45.29 -1.83 9.93
N LYS A 70 -44.82 -0.82 10.68
CA LYS A 70 -45.66 -0.08 11.64
C LYS A 70 -46.85 0.62 10.99
N LEU A 71 -46.67 1.20 9.80
CA LEU A 71 -47.75 1.87 9.07
C LEU A 71 -48.81 0.88 8.57
N ALA A 72 -48.40 -0.36 8.30
CA ALA A 72 -49.28 -1.41 7.80
C ALA A 72 -50.03 -2.16 8.90
N GLU A 73 -49.70 -1.95 10.19
CA GLU A 73 -50.34 -2.61 11.32
C GLU A 73 -51.87 -2.41 11.30
N ASN A 74 -52.62 -3.49 11.52
CA ASN A 74 -54.09 -3.54 11.49
C ASN A 74 -54.71 -3.17 10.12
N THR A 75 -53.94 -3.25 9.04
CA THR A 75 -54.45 -3.07 7.67
C THR A 75 -54.37 -4.38 6.88
N PRO A 76 -55.11 -4.53 5.78
CA PRO A 76 -54.94 -5.66 4.86
C PRO A 76 -53.53 -5.79 4.27
N LEU A 77 -52.69 -4.75 4.38
CA LEU A 77 -51.30 -4.76 3.91
C LEU A 77 -50.32 -5.34 4.94
N GLU A 78 -50.75 -5.57 6.19
CA GLU A 78 -49.87 -6.06 7.25
C GLU A 78 -49.19 -7.37 6.85
N ASP A 79 -49.94 -8.32 6.29
CA ASP A 79 -49.40 -9.62 5.87
C ASP A 79 -48.40 -9.52 4.70
N TYR A 80 -48.45 -8.45 3.91
CA TYR A 80 -47.54 -8.24 2.77
C TYR A 80 -46.28 -7.44 3.13
N ILE A 81 -46.32 -6.68 4.23
CA ILE A 81 -45.24 -5.76 4.61
C ILE A 81 -44.54 -6.20 5.88
N SER A 82 -45.28 -6.68 6.89
CA SER A 82 -44.75 -7.08 8.19
C SER A 82 -44.12 -8.48 8.15
N ASN A 83 -43.37 -8.84 9.20
CA ASN A 83 -42.81 -10.18 9.35
C ASN A 83 -43.76 -11.10 10.11
N SER A 84 -44.99 -11.24 9.61
CA SER A 84 -45.99 -12.16 10.17
C SER A 84 -45.64 -13.61 9.80
N MET A 85 -45.97 -14.57 10.69
CA MET A 85 -45.83 -16.00 10.36
C MET A 85 -46.75 -16.40 9.18
N LYS A 86 -47.87 -15.70 9.01
CA LYS A 86 -48.85 -15.89 7.92
C LYS A 86 -48.43 -15.21 6.61
N ALA A 87 -47.40 -14.38 6.65
CA ALA A 87 -46.93 -13.62 5.49
C ALA A 87 -46.40 -14.55 4.38
N PRO A 88 -46.72 -14.29 3.10
CA PRO A 88 -46.19 -15.07 1.98
C PRO A 88 -44.66 -14.90 1.87
N TYR A 89 -43.98 -15.81 1.18
CA TYR A 89 -42.54 -15.68 0.90
C TYR A 89 -42.17 -14.40 0.14
N SER A 90 -43.12 -13.82 -0.60
CA SER A 90 -43.01 -12.56 -1.31
C SER A 90 -43.20 -11.33 -0.42
N ALA A 91 -43.57 -11.50 0.86
CA ALA A 91 -43.73 -10.37 1.78
C ALA A 91 -42.44 -9.56 1.87
N TYR A 92 -42.60 -8.24 1.85
CA TYR A 92 -41.49 -7.31 1.71
C TYR A 92 -40.45 -7.44 2.85
N SER A 93 -40.91 -7.69 4.08
CA SER A 93 -40.05 -7.97 5.24
C SER A 93 -39.15 -9.19 5.04
N ARG A 94 -39.69 -10.30 4.49
CA ARG A 94 -38.96 -11.55 4.24
C ARG A 94 -37.97 -11.39 3.10
N VAL A 95 -38.41 -10.81 1.99
CA VAL A 95 -37.54 -10.50 0.85
C VAL A 95 -36.40 -9.60 1.32
N SER A 96 -36.69 -8.56 2.10
CA SER A 96 -35.63 -7.69 2.61
C SER A 96 -34.75 -8.34 3.67
N SER A 97 -35.25 -9.21 4.53
CA SER A 97 -34.40 -9.92 5.49
C SER A 97 -33.41 -10.82 4.77
N ASN A 98 -33.86 -11.52 3.73
CA ASN A 98 -32.99 -12.31 2.86
C ASN A 98 -31.97 -11.44 2.11
N MET A 99 -32.39 -10.28 1.60
CA MET A 99 -31.46 -9.32 1.00
C MET A 99 -30.45 -8.80 2.02
N ASP A 100 -30.86 -8.43 3.24
CA ASP A 100 -29.99 -7.93 4.30
C ASP A 100 -28.93 -8.99 4.69
N LEU A 101 -29.31 -10.26 4.82
CA LEU A 101 -28.37 -11.35 5.10
C LEU A 101 -27.29 -11.47 4.01
N ARG A 102 -27.69 -11.46 2.74
CA ARG A 102 -26.76 -11.51 1.60
C ARG A 102 -25.88 -10.27 1.54
N THR A 103 -26.49 -9.09 1.66
CA THR A 103 -25.79 -7.81 1.65
C THR A 103 -24.76 -7.73 2.78
N ASN A 104 -25.11 -8.12 4.01
CA ASN A 104 -24.20 -8.09 5.15
C ASN A 104 -23.01 -9.06 4.95
N LYS A 105 -23.24 -10.24 4.39
CA LYS A 105 -22.15 -11.17 4.04
C LYS A 105 -21.22 -10.56 2.98
N SER A 106 -21.78 -9.97 1.92
CA SER A 106 -20.99 -9.30 0.88
C SER A 106 -20.20 -8.11 1.44
N LEU A 107 -20.81 -7.31 2.32
CA LEU A 107 -20.15 -6.18 3.00
C LEU A 107 -19.01 -6.64 3.90
N TYR A 108 -19.21 -7.71 4.67
CA TYR A 108 -18.17 -8.32 5.50
C TYR A 108 -16.97 -8.76 4.65
N ASN A 109 -17.23 -9.51 3.58
CA ASN A 109 -16.19 -9.96 2.66
C ASN A 109 -15.48 -8.77 2.01
N PHE A 110 -16.21 -7.76 1.54
CA PHE A 110 -15.63 -6.56 0.94
C PHE A 110 -14.72 -5.80 1.92
N PHE A 111 -15.14 -5.66 3.17
CA PHE A 111 -14.33 -5.03 4.19
C PHE A 111 -13.00 -5.77 4.41
N HIS A 112 -13.04 -7.09 4.58
CA HIS A 112 -11.85 -7.89 4.84
C HIS A 112 -10.94 -8.08 3.61
N ASP A 113 -11.53 -8.35 2.45
CA ASP A 113 -10.80 -8.69 1.23
C ASP A 113 -10.31 -7.46 0.45
N VAL A 114 -10.99 -6.31 0.61
CA VAL A 114 -10.68 -5.08 -0.14
C VAL A 114 -10.20 -3.99 0.80
N VAL A 115 -11.03 -3.53 1.74
CA VAL A 115 -10.71 -2.35 2.56
C VAL A 115 -9.49 -2.60 3.44
N MET A 116 -9.50 -3.70 4.20
CA MET A 116 -8.35 -4.08 5.04
C MET A 116 -7.12 -4.41 4.21
N TYR A 117 -7.28 -5.07 3.06
CA TYR A 117 -6.16 -5.42 2.19
C TYR A 117 -5.44 -4.19 1.65
N VAL A 118 -6.18 -3.21 1.11
CA VAL A 118 -5.60 -1.97 0.59
C VAL A 118 -4.93 -1.17 1.70
N ASP A 119 -5.52 -1.14 2.90
CA ASP A 119 -4.92 -0.48 4.06
C ASP A 119 -3.60 -1.15 4.48
N GLU A 120 -3.59 -2.48 4.60
CA GLU A 120 -2.39 -3.27 4.89
C GLU A 120 -1.30 -3.05 3.84
N TRP A 121 -1.66 -3.10 2.56
CA TRP A 121 -0.73 -2.87 1.44
C TRP A 121 -0.08 -1.49 1.51
N ARG A 122 -0.89 -0.44 1.70
CA ARG A 122 -0.42 0.94 1.87
C ARG A 122 0.51 1.08 3.07
N ASN A 123 0.10 0.56 4.23
CA ASN A 123 0.87 0.68 5.47
C ASN A 123 2.22 -0.03 5.36
N LEU A 124 2.25 -1.19 4.70
CA LEU A 124 3.48 -1.94 4.46
C LEU A 124 4.43 -1.18 3.53
N ILE A 125 3.95 -0.61 2.42
CA ILE A 125 4.79 0.22 1.54
C ILE A 125 5.35 1.43 2.29
N ASN A 126 4.49 2.13 3.04
CA ASN A 126 4.91 3.30 3.83
C ASN A 126 5.98 2.93 4.87
N LYS A 127 5.79 1.81 5.57
CA LYS A 127 6.75 1.32 6.57
C LYS A 127 8.12 1.03 5.96
N PHE A 128 8.16 0.34 4.81
CA PHE A 128 9.45 0.04 4.17
C PHE A 128 10.09 1.32 3.62
N ALA A 129 9.31 2.18 2.95
CA ALA A 129 9.79 3.46 2.45
C ALA A 129 10.39 4.35 3.56
N SER A 130 9.74 4.43 4.72
CA SER A 130 10.22 5.22 5.86
C SER A 130 11.48 4.66 6.52
N LEU A 131 11.86 3.42 6.21
CA LEU A 131 13.09 2.79 6.71
C LEU A 131 14.21 2.88 5.68
N THR A 132 13.96 2.46 4.44
CA THR A 132 15.03 2.30 3.44
C THR A 132 15.49 3.62 2.83
N VAL A 133 14.58 4.59 2.62
CA VAL A 133 14.93 5.87 1.99
C VAL A 133 15.79 6.73 2.90
N PRO A 134 15.43 6.96 4.18
CA PRO A 134 16.27 7.77 5.08
C PRO A 134 17.63 7.14 5.31
N GLN A 135 17.69 5.82 5.53
CA GLN A 135 18.96 5.11 5.72
C GLN A 135 19.91 5.29 4.53
N MET A 136 19.39 5.18 3.30
CA MET A 136 20.19 5.42 2.09
C MET A 136 20.68 6.88 2.02
N GLN A 137 19.84 7.85 2.42
CA GLN A 137 20.21 9.27 2.46
C GLN A 137 21.28 9.56 3.52
N GLU A 138 21.21 8.93 4.68
CA GLU A 138 22.23 9.04 5.73
C GLU A 138 23.60 8.59 5.21
N PHE A 139 23.68 7.44 4.53
CA PHE A 139 24.94 6.99 3.93
C PHE A 139 25.44 7.90 2.81
N LEU A 140 24.54 8.53 2.04
CA LEU A 140 24.92 9.53 1.04
C LEU A 140 25.57 10.76 1.70
N ILE A 141 24.98 11.25 2.80
CA ILE A 141 25.55 12.36 3.58
C ILE A 141 26.95 12.01 4.11
N GLU A 142 27.16 10.76 4.56
CA GLU A 142 28.49 10.31 4.99
C GLU A 142 29.51 10.28 3.85
N VAL A 143 29.11 9.82 2.65
CA VAL A 143 29.95 9.85 1.45
C VAL A 143 30.35 11.28 1.11
N ASP A 144 29.39 12.21 1.08
CA ASP A 144 29.63 13.63 0.79
C ASP A 144 30.56 14.28 1.83
N HIS A 145 30.40 13.93 3.11
CA HIS A 145 31.26 14.39 4.20
C HIS A 145 32.71 13.94 4.03
N TYR A 146 32.95 12.66 3.72
CA TYR A 146 34.30 12.15 3.52
C TYR A 146 34.94 12.64 2.22
N ASN A 147 34.16 12.82 1.15
CA ASN A 147 34.60 13.49 -0.07
C ASN A 147 35.05 14.93 0.23
N SER A 148 34.24 15.69 0.96
CA SER A 148 34.57 17.06 1.37
C SER A 148 35.85 17.12 2.21
N LYS A 149 36.03 16.17 3.15
CA LYS A 149 37.26 16.06 3.94
C LYS A 149 38.48 15.73 3.08
N LEU A 150 38.36 14.81 2.12
CA LEU A 150 39.48 14.49 1.22
C LEU A 150 39.88 15.70 0.40
N ASN A 151 38.92 16.38 -0.23
CA ASN A 151 39.16 17.60 -0.99
C ASN A 151 39.87 18.67 -0.15
N PHE A 152 39.44 18.87 1.10
CA PHE A 152 40.11 19.80 2.03
C PHE A 152 41.58 19.42 2.29
N TRP A 153 41.86 18.14 2.60
CA TRP A 153 43.23 17.70 2.89
C TRP A 153 44.11 17.66 1.64
N GLU A 154 43.55 17.35 0.46
CA GLU A 154 44.26 17.41 -0.81
C GLU A 154 44.62 18.84 -1.19
N GLN A 155 43.70 19.79 -1.00
CA GLN A 155 43.98 21.20 -1.20
C GLN A 155 45.07 21.69 -0.24
N ARG A 156 44.95 21.36 1.06
CA ARG A 156 45.95 21.73 2.06
C ARG A 156 47.32 21.10 1.78
N ASN A 157 47.37 19.91 1.19
CA ASN A 157 48.61 19.27 0.76
C ASN A 157 49.29 20.04 -0.38
N LYS A 158 48.51 20.62 -1.30
CA LYS A 158 49.01 21.49 -2.37
C LYS A 158 49.53 22.82 -1.80
N ASP A 159 48.79 23.42 -0.87
CA ASP A 159 49.07 24.76 -0.37
C ASP A 159 50.30 24.83 0.55
N MET A 160 50.62 23.77 1.30
CA MET A 160 51.66 23.85 2.34
C MET A 160 53.11 23.68 1.85
N GLY A 161 53.33 23.32 0.57
CA GLY A 161 54.68 23.04 0.04
C GLY A 161 55.41 21.94 0.81
N LYS A 162 56.62 21.54 0.37
CA LYS A 162 57.39 20.40 0.93
C LYS A 162 57.97 20.66 2.35
N LYS A 163 57.16 21.11 3.33
CA LYS A 163 57.56 21.16 4.73
C LYS A 163 57.44 19.75 5.33
N GLU A 164 58.57 19.03 5.38
CA GLU A 164 58.70 17.62 5.80
C GLU A 164 57.89 17.23 7.05
N LYS A 165 57.91 18.07 8.11
CA LYS A 165 57.20 17.77 9.37
C LYS A 165 55.67 17.73 9.25
N PHE A 166 55.09 18.44 8.27
CA PHE A 166 53.64 18.46 8.07
C PHE A 166 53.15 17.41 7.06
N GLU A 167 54.06 16.91 6.22
CA GLU A 167 53.75 15.96 5.15
C GLU A 167 53.28 14.60 5.70
N GLY A 168 53.91 14.09 6.76
CA GLY A 168 53.52 12.82 7.40
C GLY A 168 52.09 12.86 7.94
N MET A 169 51.74 13.93 8.67
CA MET A 169 50.39 14.11 9.22
C MET A 169 49.31 14.19 8.13
N VAL A 170 49.59 14.93 7.05
CA VAL A 170 48.63 15.08 5.94
C VAL A 170 48.45 13.76 5.20
N LYS A 171 49.53 13.03 4.91
CA LYS A 171 49.48 11.69 4.29
C LYS A 171 48.66 10.70 5.13
N ASP A 172 48.85 10.69 6.44
CA ASP A 172 48.09 9.81 7.34
C ASP A 172 46.60 10.16 7.37
N LYS A 173 46.25 11.45 7.44
CA LYS A 173 44.85 11.90 7.40
C LYS A 173 44.18 11.56 6.06
N LEU A 174 44.88 11.75 4.95
CA LEU A 174 44.40 11.35 3.62
C LEU A 174 44.14 9.85 3.56
N LYS A 175 45.10 9.02 4.00
CA LYS A 175 44.94 7.55 4.03
C LYS A 175 43.74 7.12 4.86
N ARG A 176 43.59 7.66 6.08
CA ARG A 176 42.45 7.35 6.96
C ARG A 176 41.11 7.77 6.34
N ASN A 177 41.04 8.97 5.75
CA ASN A 177 39.80 9.45 5.14
C ASN A 177 39.46 8.68 3.85
N LYS A 178 40.45 8.23 3.06
CA LYS A 178 40.22 7.34 1.90
C LYS A 178 39.60 6.01 2.32
N ILE A 179 40.09 5.40 3.40
CA ILE A 179 39.51 4.17 3.96
C ILE A 179 38.06 4.42 4.40
N LYS A 180 37.80 5.51 5.13
CA LYS A 180 36.45 5.85 5.58
C LYS A 180 35.50 6.14 4.43
N LEU A 181 35.95 6.85 3.39
CA LEU A 181 35.18 7.07 2.18
C LEU A 181 34.82 5.74 1.51
N SER A 182 35.79 4.84 1.34
CA SER A 182 35.54 3.53 0.73
C SER A 182 34.51 2.71 1.51
N ILE A 183 34.53 2.77 2.84
CA ILE A 183 33.55 2.11 3.70
C ILE A 183 32.16 2.76 3.54
N ALA A 184 32.08 4.09 3.60
CA ALA A 184 30.82 4.83 3.42
C ALA A 184 30.21 4.57 2.04
N GLN A 185 31.02 4.56 0.99
CA GLN A 185 30.60 4.26 -0.38
C GLN A 185 30.01 2.86 -0.49
N LYS A 186 30.66 1.86 0.12
CA LYS A 186 30.14 0.49 0.15
C LYS A 186 28.77 0.43 0.83
N TYR A 187 28.58 1.08 1.97
CA TYR A 187 27.30 1.10 2.66
C TYR A 187 26.21 1.83 1.85
N TYR A 188 26.56 2.95 1.21
CA TYR A 188 25.67 3.66 0.32
C TYR A 188 25.27 2.80 -0.89
N ASP A 189 26.22 2.16 -1.56
CA ASP A 189 25.97 1.30 -2.71
C ASP A 189 25.04 0.13 -2.34
N ASP A 190 25.30 -0.53 -1.20
CA ASP A 190 24.47 -1.61 -0.68
C ASP A 190 23.04 -1.12 -0.34
N ALA A 191 22.91 0.02 0.35
CA ALA A 191 21.62 0.58 0.74
C ALA A 191 20.82 1.08 -0.47
N SER A 192 21.49 1.75 -1.40
CA SER A 192 20.91 2.32 -2.61
C SER A 192 20.36 1.23 -3.54
N ALA A 193 21.10 0.13 -3.70
CA ALA A 193 20.66 -0.98 -4.50
C ALA A 193 19.49 -1.75 -3.87
N ARG A 194 19.51 -1.97 -2.54
CA ARG A 194 18.34 -2.52 -1.82
C ARG A 194 17.10 -1.61 -1.96
N CYS A 195 17.29 -0.31 -1.84
CA CYS A 195 16.24 0.69 -1.99
C CYS A 195 15.65 0.67 -3.41
N ALA A 196 16.50 0.64 -4.43
CA ALA A 196 16.09 0.56 -5.83
C ALA A 196 15.34 -0.74 -6.14
N LEU A 197 15.81 -1.90 -5.66
CA LEU A 197 15.12 -3.18 -5.82
C LEU A 197 13.73 -3.16 -5.17
N PHE A 198 13.63 -2.65 -3.94
CA PHE A 198 12.36 -2.47 -3.25
C PHE A 198 11.41 -1.59 -4.06
N MET A 199 11.86 -0.39 -4.46
CA MET A 199 11.05 0.56 -5.21
C MET A 199 10.56 -0.04 -6.52
N LYS A 200 11.46 -0.68 -7.28
CA LYS A 200 11.13 -1.35 -8.54
C LYS A 200 10.08 -2.44 -8.34
N GLU A 201 10.26 -3.31 -7.34
CA GLU A 201 9.29 -4.37 -7.05
C GLU A 201 7.91 -3.79 -6.73
N VAL A 202 7.83 -2.76 -5.88
CA VAL A 202 6.52 -2.21 -5.49
C VAL A 202 5.88 -1.37 -6.58
N THR A 203 6.64 -0.66 -7.42
CA THR A 203 6.08 0.20 -8.48
C THR A 203 5.72 -0.61 -9.73
N GLU A 204 6.61 -1.48 -10.22
CA GLU A 204 6.38 -2.24 -11.46
C GLU A 204 5.37 -3.38 -11.27
N ARG A 205 5.26 -3.95 -10.07
CA ARG A 205 4.33 -5.05 -9.79
C ARG A 205 3.11 -4.68 -8.98
N ALA A 206 2.88 -3.38 -8.74
CA ALA A 206 1.67 -2.89 -8.06
C ALA A 206 0.36 -3.43 -8.69
N TRP A 207 0.36 -3.64 -10.01
CA TRP A 207 -0.82 -4.16 -10.72
C TRP A 207 -1.22 -5.58 -10.28
N VAL A 208 -0.25 -6.40 -9.82
CA VAL A 208 -0.50 -7.77 -9.34
C VAL A 208 -1.35 -7.75 -8.08
N ASP A 209 -1.13 -6.75 -7.23
CA ASP A 209 -1.91 -6.51 -6.00
C ASP A 209 -3.21 -5.76 -6.26
N LEU A 210 -3.24 -4.90 -7.29
CA LEU A 210 -4.44 -4.16 -7.68
C LEU A 210 -5.49 -5.06 -8.33
N LEU A 211 -5.10 -5.99 -9.21
CA LEU A 211 -6.02 -6.88 -9.92
C LEU A 211 -7.02 -7.60 -8.99
N PRO A 212 -6.60 -8.25 -7.90
CA PRO A 212 -7.55 -8.92 -7.01
C PRO A 212 -8.46 -7.96 -6.25
N VAL A 213 -8.01 -6.74 -5.96
CA VAL A 213 -8.85 -5.67 -5.40
C VAL A 213 -9.97 -5.32 -6.38
N VAL A 214 -9.64 -5.11 -7.66
CA VAL A 214 -10.61 -4.81 -8.71
C VAL A 214 -11.63 -5.94 -8.87
N VAL A 215 -11.17 -7.19 -8.96
CA VAL A 215 -12.06 -8.36 -9.06
C VAL A 215 -13.03 -8.41 -7.89
N LYS A 216 -12.56 -8.17 -6.66
CA LYS A 216 -13.42 -8.18 -5.46
C LYS A 216 -14.41 -7.02 -5.40
N VAL A 217 -14.07 -5.86 -5.95
CA VAL A 217 -15.01 -4.75 -6.13
C VAL A 217 -16.12 -5.15 -7.10
N ILE A 218 -15.75 -5.70 -8.27
CA ILE A 218 -16.72 -6.18 -9.28
C ILE A 218 -17.64 -7.27 -8.70
N GLU A 219 -17.06 -8.26 -8.01
CA GLU A 219 -17.84 -9.31 -7.33
C GLU A 219 -18.81 -8.72 -6.31
N MET A 220 -18.39 -7.69 -5.57
CA MET A 220 -19.26 -7.03 -4.60
C MET A 220 -20.40 -6.29 -5.30
N ASP A 221 -20.13 -5.52 -6.33
CA ASP A 221 -21.15 -4.80 -7.10
C ASP A 221 -22.17 -5.77 -7.73
N ALA A 222 -21.69 -6.85 -8.34
CA ALA A 222 -22.53 -7.89 -8.94
C ALA A 222 -23.42 -8.60 -7.89
N ASN A 223 -22.90 -8.82 -6.68
CA ASN A 223 -23.68 -9.45 -5.61
C ASN A 223 -24.61 -8.46 -4.90
N TYR A 224 -24.22 -7.18 -4.78
CA TYR A 224 -24.93 -6.15 -4.05
C TYR A 224 -26.15 -5.63 -4.81
N HIS A 225 -26.03 -5.46 -6.13
CA HIS A 225 -27.15 -5.09 -6.99
C HIS A 225 -28.08 -6.26 -7.32
N GLY A 226 -27.79 -7.43 -6.75
CA GLY A 226 -28.39 -8.70 -7.12
C GLY A 226 -27.84 -9.19 -8.46
N LYS A 227 -28.00 -10.48 -8.74
CA LYS A 227 -28.03 -10.94 -10.14
C LYS A 227 -29.12 -10.13 -10.84
N LEU A 228 -28.76 -8.99 -11.43
CA LEU A 228 -29.49 -8.46 -12.57
C LEU A 228 -29.64 -9.65 -13.51
N ILE A 229 -30.86 -10.16 -13.59
CA ILE A 229 -31.54 -10.83 -14.71
C ILE A 229 -30.62 -11.14 -15.93
N CYS A 230 -29.53 -11.86 -15.73
CA CYS A 230 -28.54 -12.20 -16.77
C CYS A 230 -28.17 -13.69 -16.67
N THR A 231 -29.14 -14.54 -16.38
CA THR A 231 -29.04 -15.99 -16.64
C THR A 231 -29.74 -16.38 -17.95
N LYS A 232 -30.00 -15.44 -18.86
CA LYS A 232 -30.52 -15.72 -20.21
C LYS A 232 -29.91 -14.80 -21.27
N PHE A 233 -28.60 -14.85 -21.47
CA PHE A 233 -27.95 -14.44 -22.73
C PHE A 233 -26.60 -15.17 -22.90
N VAL A 234 -26.60 -16.48 -22.66
CA VAL A 234 -25.65 -17.42 -23.28
C VAL A 234 -26.39 -18.74 -23.40
N ASN A 235 -27.15 -18.89 -24.49
CA ASN A 235 -27.47 -20.13 -25.19
C ASN A 235 -27.76 -19.72 -26.62
#